data_AF-A0A6A6TU42-F1
#
_entry.id   AF-A0A6A6TU42-F1
#
_cell.length_a   1.000
_cell.length_b   1.000
_cell.length_c   1.000
_cell.angle_alpha   90.00
_cell.angle_beta   90.00
_cell.angle_gamma   90.00
#
_symmetry.space_group_name_H-M   'P 1'
#
loop_
_entity.id
_entity.type
_entity.pdbx_description
1 polymer ?
#
loop_
_entity_poly.entity_id
_entity_poly.type
_entity_poly.pdbx_seq_one_letter_code
_entity_poly.pdbx_strand_id
1 'polypeptide(L)'
;MEYVQYFETAFIPDEKPPSNPKDRLYLEGMHDRALGCIFGSALGDAIGLYTEFMTREDARNAYPEAKFSLVTPVTPRFKDEHRARFPERSWTDDTDHALLIVLSYLRNEKLDPRDVAYRLWIWAEQGTRALDRMPLGLGQTTSQVLEFDKYALRPEDFAYQVWHIHNFQSAPNGSLMRTHPLGILCLSHTLEETFEIAANFSNITHPDPRCIVSCCIGTALVRALVTGLIVDVRDINRTVVQASVWCARWLKKQRVLFPDRVYPDLDMDELFAHTRNKVYPAEFNLDPLGPLRLDEDGKVGYVYKTLGAGIAALRLALEESDGIRIYTLLKT
;
A
#
# COMPACT_ATOMS: atom_id res chain seq x y z
N MET A 1 -7.18 -4.21 27.52
CA MET A 1 -8.63 -4.52 27.61
C MET A 1 -9.52 -3.27 27.69
N GLU A 2 -8.99 -2.06 27.94
CA GLU A 2 -9.81 -0.82 27.97
C GLU A 2 -10.15 -0.22 26.58
N TYR A 3 -9.46 -0.60 25.50
CA TYR A 3 -9.68 -0.01 24.17
C TYR A 3 -10.92 -0.54 23.42
N VAL A 4 -11.49 -1.67 23.84
CA VAL A 4 -12.57 -2.35 23.10
C VAL A 4 -13.95 -1.76 23.41
N GLN A 5 -14.14 -1.23 24.62
CA GLN A 5 -15.46 -0.80 25.10
C GLN A 5 -15.91 0.58 24.57
N TYR A 6 -15.01 1.38 23.97
CA TYR A 6 -15.34 2.72 23.50
C TYR A 6 -15.76 2.80 22.02
N PHE A 7 -15.66 1.69 21.26
CA PHE A 7 -15.80 1.73 19.79
C PHE A 7 -16.78 0.71 19.20
N GLU A 8 -17.59 0.05 20.02
CA GLU A 8 -18.65 -0.87 19.56
C GLU A 8 -19.83 -0.15 18.86
N THR A 9 -19.84 1.18 18.77
CA THR A 9 -20.99 1.96 18.25
C THR A 9 -20.75 2.73 16.93
N ALA A 10 -19.66 2.46 16.19
CA ALA A 10 -19.41 3.12 14.90
C ALA A 10 -19.26 2.12 13.75
N PHE A 11 -20.34 1.41 13.44
CA PHE A 11 -20.53 0.77 12.14
C PHE A 11 -20.93 1.84 11.11
N ILE A 12 -20.21 1.94 10.00
CA ILE A 12 -20.62 2.74 8.84
C ILE A 12 -21.74 1.95 8.14
N PRO A 13 -22.94 2.51 7.91
CA PRO A 13 -23.97 1.83 7.14
C PRO A 13 -23.52 1.63 5.68
N ASP A 14 -23.86 0.47 5.11
CA ASP A 14 -23.74 0.21 3.67
C ASP A 14 -24.71 1.10 2.88
N GLU A 15 -24.28 2.31 2.49
CA GLU A 15 -25.06 3.14 1.56
C GLU A 15 -24.72 2.79 0.11
N LYS A 16 -25.76 2.42 -0.67
CA LYS A 16 -25.66 2.22 -2.11
C LYS A 16 -25.35 3.54 -2.84
N PRO A 17 -24.61 3.51 -3.96
CA PRO A 17 -24.32 4.71 -4.73
C PRO A 17 -25.61 5.33 -5.33
N PRO A 18 -25.77 6.67 -5.30
CA PRO A 18 -26.99 7.36 -5.76
C PRO A 18 -27.10 7.47 -7.32
N SER A 19 -28.31 7.85 -7.84
CA SER A 19 -28.72 7.85 -9.28
C SER A 19 -29.17 9.19 -9.98
N ASN A 20 -28.97 10.36 -9.38
CA ASN A 20 -29.21 11.76 -9.78
C ASN A 20 -28.01 12.42 -10.55
N PRO A 21 -28.16 13.52 -11.33
CA PRO A 21 -27.03 14.31 -11.89
C PRO A 21 -25.95 14.81 -10.92
N LYS A 22 -26.23 14.95 -9.61
CA LYS A 22 -25.17 15.07 -8.57
C LYS A 22 -24.20 13.87 -8.60
N ASP A 23 -24.68 12.74 -9.09
CA ASP A 23 -23.95 11.48 -9.16
C ASP A 23 -23.07 11.41 -10.39
N ARG A 24 -23.34 12.20 -11.44
CA ARG A 24 -22.38 12.34 -12.52
C ARG A 24 -21.11 13.06 -12.04
N LEU A 25 -21.24 14.19 -11.35
CA LEU A 25 -20.10 14.91 -10.77
C LEU A 25 -19.39 14.08 -9.69
N TYR A 26 -20.15 13.35 -8.88
CA TYR A 26 -19.60 12.40 -7.91
C TYR A 26 -18.82 11.27 -8.60
N LEU A 27 -19.38 10.65 -9.63
CA LEU A 27 -18.73 9.60 -10.42
C LEU A 27 -17.51 10.12 -11.19
N GLU A 28 -17.56 11.34 -11.73
CA GLU A 28 -16.41 12.01 -12.35
C GLU A 28 -15.31 12.25 -11.32
N GLY A 29 -15.65 12.69 -10.11
CA GLY A 29 -14.70 12.83 -9.00
C GLY A 29 -14.13 11.49 -8.52
N MET A 30 -14.93 10.43 -8.46
CA MET A 30 -14.45 9.08 -8.16
C MET A 30 -13.48 8.57 -9.23
N HIS A 31 -13.82 8.78 -10.50
CA HIS A 31 -12.98 8.38 -11.62
C HIS A 31 -11.64 9.12 -11.61
N ASP A 32 -11.64 10.44 -11.39
CA ASP A 32 -10.43 11.24 -11.27
C ASP A 32 -9.53 10.76 -10.11
N ARG A 33 -10.11 10.49 -8.94
CA ARG A 33 -9.37 9.92 -7.79
C ARG A 33 -8.84 8.52 -8.05
N ALA A 34 -9.59 7.69 -8.78
CA ALA A 34 -9.13 6.36 -9.18
C ALA A 34 -7.92 6.46 -10.13
N LEU A 35 -7.97 7.35 -11.13
CA LEU A 35 -6.84 7.64 -12.00
C LEU A 35 -5.65 8.21 -11.22
N GLY A 36 -5.90 9.17 -10.33
CA GLY A 36 -4.89 9.76 -9.46
C GLY A 36 -4.22 8.73 -8.55
N CYS A 37 -4.94 7.71 -8.08
CA CYS A 37 -4.36 6.61 -7.32
C CYS A 37 -3.40 5.77 -8.16
N ILE A 38 -3.82 5.32 -9.35
CA ILE A 38 -2.98 4.49 -10.23
C ILE A 38 -1.76 5.27 -10.73
N PHE A 39 -1.95 6.48 -11.25
CA PHE A 39 -0.85 7.29 -11.75
C PHE A 39 0.04 7.82 -10.62
N GLY A 40 -0.55 8.25 -9.51
CA GLY A 40 0.18 8.74 -8.34
C GLY A 40 1.09 7.66 -7.75
N SER A 41 0.61 6.41 -7.69
CA SER A 41 1.46 5.29 -7.26
C SER A 41 2.64 5.07 -8.22
N ALA A 42 2.39 5.05 -9.54
CA ALA A 42 3.45 4.85 -10.53
C ALA A 42 4.48 5.99 -10.56
N LEU A 43 4.02 7.24 -10.35
CA LEU A 43 4.90 8.39 -10.20
C LEU A 43 5.71 8.32 -8.91
N GLY A 44 5.08 7.91 -7.80
CA GLY A 44 5.74 7.73 -6.52
C GLY A 44 6.83 6.66 -6.56
N ASP A 45 6.56 5.54 -7.21
CA ASP A 45 7.53 4.47 -7.51
C ASP A 45 8.72 5.04 -8.32
N ALA A 46 8.45 5.63 -9.49
CA ALA A 46 9.49 6.15 -10.37
C ALA A 46 10.37 7.24 -9.71
N ILE A 47 9.78 8.11 -8.88
CA ILE A 47 10.51 9.12 -8.11
C ILE A 47 11.26 8.47 -6.94
N GLY A 48 10.65 7.50 -6.24
CA GLY A 48 11.25 6.79 -5.11
C GLY A 48 12.58 6.13 -5.46
N LEU A 49 12.71 5.61 -6.69
CA LEU A 49 13.94 5.03 -7.23
C LEU A 49 15.13 6.01 -7.22
N TYR A 50 14.89 7.33 -7.24
CA TYR A 50 15.98 8.32 -7.19
C TYR A 50 16.74 8.27 -5.86
N THR A 51 16.08 7.91 -4.76
CA THR A 51 16.61 7.95 -3.39
C THR A 51 16.59 6.59 -2.67
N GLU A 52 16.11 5.53 -3.32
CA GLU A 52 16.13 4.18 -2.75
C GLU A 52 17.53 3.75 -2.29
N PHE A 53 17.62 3.17 -1.09
CA PHE A 53 18.86 2.78 -0.40
C PHE A 53 19.83 3.92 -0.02
N MET A 54 19.45 5.19 -0.22
CA MET A 54 20.24 6.32 0.26
C MET A 54 19.92 6.64 1.72
N THR A 55 20.92 7.09 2.46
CA THR A 55 20.66 7.79 3.72
C THR A 55 19.99 9.14 3.45
N ARG A 56 19.35 9.73 4.47
CA ARG A 56 18.79 11.09 4.34
C ARG A 56 19.86 12.11 3.95
N GLU A 57 21.08 11.96 4.45
CA GLU A 57 22.21 12.84 4.15
C GLU A 57 22.64 12.69 2.69
N ASP A 58 22.82 11.47 2.21
CA ASP A 58 23.19 11.20 0.81
C ASP A 58 22.13 11.72 -0.15
N ALA A 59 20.84 11.52 0.15
CA ALA A 59 19.74 12.01 -0.67
C ALA A 59 19.73 13.55 -0.75
N ARG A 60 19.99 14.24 0.37
CA ARG A 60 20.09 15.72 0.39
C ARG A 60 21.31 16.23 -0.37
N ASN A 61 22.44 15.54 -0.27
CA ASN A 61 23.66 15.90 -0.99
C ASN A 61 23.49 15.67 -2.51
N ALA A 62 22.84 14.58 -2.90
CA ALA A 62 22.58 14.26 -4.31
C ALA A 62 21.50 15.16 -4.93
N TYR A 63 20.47 15.53 -4.15
CA TYR A 63 19.32 16.29 -4.62
C TYR A 63 18.97 17.45 -3.66
N PRO A 64 19.80 18.50 -3.59
CA PRO A 64 19.63 19.58 -2.61
C PRO A 64 18.30 20.33 -2.73
N GLU A 65 17.74 20.42 -3.94
CA GLU A 65 16.47 21.09 -4.21
C GLU A 65 15.24 20.22 -3.90
N ALA A 66 15.42 18.91 -3.67
CA ALA A 66 14.33 17.93 -3.49
C ALA A 66 13.22 18.02 -4.58
N LYS A 67 13.61 18.41 -5.80
CA LYS A 67 12.71 18.54 -6.97
C LYS A 67 13.12 17.55 -8.05
N PHE A 68 12.15 16.75 -8.46
CA PHE A 68 12.33 15.71 -9.47
C PHE A 68 11.47 16.00 -10.69
N SER A 69 12.05 15.86 -11.88
CA SER A 69 11.34 15.95 -13.15
C SER A 69 11.53 14.66 -13.93
N LEU A 70 10.42 14.00 -14.28
CA LEU A 70 10.40 12.85 -15.20
C LEU A 70 10.20 13.28 -16.66
N VAL A 71 10.01 14.57 -16.91
CA VAL A 71 9.88 15.19 -18.24
C VAL A 71 11.09 16.07 -18.54
N THR A 72 11.30 16.45 -19.79
CA THR A 72 12.49 17.22 -20.19
C THR A 72 12.43 18.67 -19.67
N PRO A 73 13.51 19.20 -19.03
CA PRO A 73 14.75 18.50 -18.68
C PRO A 73 14.54 17.54 -17.50
N VAL A 74 14.98 16.29 -17.68
CA VAL A 74 14.83 15.22 -16.69
C VAL A 74 15.86 15.41 -15.58
N THR A 75 15.46 15.21 -14.33
CA THR A 75 16.43 15.16 -13.22
C THR A 75 17.34 13.96 -13.42
N PRO A 76 18.68 14.14 -13.48
CA PRO A 76 19.59 13.02 -13.62
C PRO A 76 19.54 12.14 -12.37
N ARG A 77 19.56 10.82 -12.56
CA ARG A 77 19.66 9.87 -11.43
C ARG A 77 21.09 9.86 -10.89
N PHE A 78 21.20 9.68 -9.58
CA PHE A 78 22.46 9.33 -8.94
C PHE A 78 23.03 8.06 -9.58
N LYS A 79 24.34 8.06 -9.84
CA LYS A 79 25.00 6.98 -10.57
C LYS A 79 25.50 5.93 -9.58
N ASP A 80 24.78 4.82 -9.51
CA ASP A 80 25.17 3.62 -8.78
C ASP A 80 24.72 2.34 -9.53
N GLU A 81 25.17 1.18 -9.06
CA GLU A 81 24.84 -0.11 -9.68
C GLU A 81 23.34 -0.44 -9.61
N HIS A 82 22.65 0.00 -8.55
CA HIS A 82 21.23 -0.27 -8.36
C HIS A 82 20.38 0.43 -9.43
N ARG A 83 20.51 1.75 -9.55
CA ARG A 83 19.75 2.60 -10.48
C ARG A 83 20.15 2.36 -11.93
N ALA A 84 21.42 2.00 -12.19
CA ALA A 84 21.91 1.74 -13.55
C ALA A 84 21.15 0.61 -14.28
N ARG A 85 20.50 -0.29 -13.54
CA ARG A 85 19.71 -1.40 -14.10
C ARG A 85 18.40 -0.95 -14.75
N PHE A 86 17.85 0.18 -14.33
CA PHE A 86 16.53 0.63 -14.77
C PHE A 86 16.65 1.62 -15.93
N PRO A 87 15.75 1.59 -16.92
CA PRO A 87 15.65 2.65 -17.93
C PRO A 87 15.37 4.03 -17.31
N GLU A 88 15.76 5.11 -17.99
CA GLU A 88 15.41 6.45 -17.53
C GLU A 88 13.90 6.64 -17.43
N ARG A 89 13.43 7.33 -16.37
CA ARG A 89 12.01 7.62 -16.12
C ARG A 89 11.14 6.38 -15.88
N SER A 90 11.77 5.22 -15.67
CA SER A 90 11.08 3.97 -15.38
C SER A 90 10.64 3.88 -13.93
N TRP A 91 9.55 3.17 -13.70
CA TRP A 91 9.14 2.60 -12.40
C TRP A 91 9.79 1.22 -12.15
N THR A 92 9.55 0.62 -10.98
CA THR A 92 10.09 -0.66 -10.48
C THR A 92 9.03 -1.77 -10.46
N ASP A 93 9.21 -2.76 -9.58
CA ASP A 93 8.30 -3.86 -9.34
C ASP A 93 7.01 -3.44 -8.62
N ASP A 94 6.97 -2.32 -7.90
CA ASP A 94 5.75 -1.82 -7.25
C ASP A 94 4.63 -1.62 -8.27
N THR A 95 4.91 -0.87 -9.33
CA THR A 95 3.95 -0.60 -10.42
C THR A 95 3.68 -1.84 -11.26
N ASP A 96 4.71 -2.60 -11.61
CA ASP A 96 4.55 -3.82 -12.41
C ASP A 96 3.63 -4.81 -11.67
N HIS A 97 3.85 -5.06 -10.38
CA HIS A 97 3.01 -5.95 -9.58
C HIS A 97 1.58 -5.42 -9.37
N ALA A 98 1.40 -4.10 -9.25
CA ALA A 98 0.06 -3.50 -9.20
C ALA A 98 -0.69 -3.73 -10.53
N LEU A 99 -0.02 -3.61 -11.67
CA LEU A 99 -0.60 -3.92 -12.98
C LEU A 99 -0.99 -5.39 -13.11
N LEU A 100 -0.25 -6.33 -12.49
CA LEU A 100 -0.64 -7.74 -12.49
C LEU A 100 -2.01 -7.96 -11.82
N ILE A 101 -2.32 -7.21 -10.75
CA ILE A 101 -3.64 -7.25 -10.11
C ILE A 101 -4.72 -6.75 -11.07
N VAL A 102 -4.48 -5.60 -11.72
CA VAL A 102 -5.42 -5.02 -12.69
C VAL A 102 -5.66 -5.97 -13.86
N LEU A 103 -4.59 -6.52 -14.45
CA LEU A 103 -4.67 -7.48 -15.56
C LEU A 103 -5.33 -8.80 -15.17
N SER A 104 -5.14 -9.26 -13.95
CA SER A 104 -5.85 -10.41 -13.39
C SER A 104 -7.35 -10.16 -13.34
N TYR A 105 -7.74 -9.02 -12.76
CA TYR A 105 -9.15 -8.64 -12.64
C TYR A 105 -9.80 -8.43 -14.00
N LEU A 106 -9.17 -7.71 -14.93
CA LEU A 106 -9.70 -7.49 -16.28
C LEU A 106 -9.87 -8.79 -17.08
N ARG A 107 -9.05 -9.82 -16.79
CA ARG A 107 -9.16 -11.12 -17.46
C ARG A 107 -10.27 -11.99 -16.87
N ASN A 108 -10.45 -11.96 -15.55
CA ASN A 108 -11.28 -12.92 -14.83
C ASN A 108 -12.59 -12.34 -14.32
N GLU A 109 -12.74 -11.01 -14.35
CA GLU A 109 -13.83 -10.24 -13.70
C GLU A 109 -14.00 -10.59 -12.22
N LYS A 110 -12.90 -11.02 -11.57
CA LYS A 110 -12.86 -11.51 -10.21
C LYS A 110 -11.54 -11.14 -9.55
N LEU A 111 -11.61 -10.79 -8.27
CA LEU A 111 -10.45 -10.62 -7.41
C LEU A 111 -9.93 -12.00 -6.99
N ASP A 112 -8.99 -12.53 -7.76
CA ASP A 112 -8.39 -13.85 -7.54
C ASP A 112 -6.89 -13.73 -7.18
N PRO A 113 -6.53 -13.84 -5.88
CA PRO A 113 -5.13 -13.75 -5.47
C PRO A 113 -4.26 -14.87 -6.03
N ARG A 114 -4.82 -16.03 -6.39
CA ARG A 114 -4.04 -17.15 -6.95
C ARG A 114 -3.65 -16.92 -8.41
N ASP A 115 -4.52 -16.29 -9.19
CA ASP A 115 -4.17 -15.83 -10.54
C ASP A 115 -3.05 -14.78 -10.49
N VAL A 116 -3.10 -13.87 -9.51
CA VAL A 116 -2.00 -12.91 -9.29
C VAL A 116 -0.71 -13.62 -8.84
N ALA A 117 -0.79 -14.63 -7.97
CA ALA A 117 0.37 -15.44 -7.62
C ALA A 117 1.02 -16.11 -8.84
N TYR A 118 0.21 -16.71 -9.73
CA TYR A 118 0.69 -17.28 -10.98
C TYR A 118 1.35 -16.23 -11.88
N ARG A 119 0.79 -15.03 -11.97
CA ARG A 119 1.37 -13.91 -12.72
C ARG A 119 2.66 -13.40 -12.14
N LEU A 120 2.78 -13.31 -10.81
CA LEU A 120 4.03 -12.95 -10.13
C LEU A 120 5.14 -13.95 -10.45
N TRP A 121 4.81 -15.24 -10.45
CA TRP A 121 5.73 -16.31 -10.81
C TRP A 121 6.24 -16.17 -12.26
N ILE A 122 5.35 -15.93 -13.22
CA ILE A 122 5.74 -15.64 -14.62
C ILE A 122 6.55 -14.35 -14.72
N TRP A 123 6.13 -13.30 -14.02
CA TRP A 123 6.80 -11.99 -14.04
C TRP A 123 8.24 -12.14 -13.54
N ALA A 124 8.51 -12.90 -12.48
CA ALA A 124 9.87 -13.05 -11.96
C ALA A 124 10.87 -13.59 -13.00
N GLU A 125 10.42 -14.40 -13.96
CA GLU A 125 11.25 -14.91 -15.04
C GLU A 125 11.25 -14.01 -16.28
N GLN A 126 10.10 -13.41 -16.61
CA GLN A 126 9.88 -12.81 -17.95
C GLN A 126 9.58 -11.31 -17.93
N GLY A 127 9.44 -10.72 -16.75
CA GLY A 127 9.01 -9.34 -16.53
C GLY A 127 7.60 -9.07 -17.08
N THR A 128 7.28 -7.78 -17.25
CA THR A 128 5.99 -7.35 -17.83
C THR A 128 6.10 -7.33 -19.35
N ARG A 129 5.98 -8.52 -19.96
CA ARG A 129 6.13 -8.71 -21.43
C ARG A 129 5.24 -7.83 -22.28
N ALA A 130 4.03 -7.51 -21.81
CA ALA A 130 3.10 -6.63 -22.53
C ALA A 130 3.65 -5.21 -22.73
N LEU A 131 4.62 -4.81 -21.92
CA LEU A 131 5.28 -3.49 -21.96
C LEU A 131 6.78 -3.59 -22.33
N ASP A 132 7.26 -4.78 -22.72
CA ASP A 132 8.68 -5.05 -22.99
C ASP A 132 9.61 -4.66 -21.81
N ARG A 133 9.17 -4.96 -20.58
CA ARG A 133 9.90 -4.64 -19.35
C ARG A 133 10.48 -5.89 -18.70
N MET A 134 11.73 -5.80 -18.28
CA MET A 134 12.42 -6.84 -17.49
C MET A 134 11.95 -6.84 -16.02
N PRO A 135 12.06 -7.97 -15.29
CA PRO A 135 11.66 -8.06 -13.88
C PRO A 135 12.71 -7.42 -12.97
N LEU A 136 12.68 -6.10 -12.88
CA LEU A 136 13.60 -5.31 -12.07
C LEU A 136 12.92 -4.87 -10.77
N GLY A 137 13.69 -4.77 -9.68
CA GLY A 137 13.19 -4.34 -8.37
C GLY A 137 12.76 -5.45 -7.43
N LEU A 138 12.64 -6.70 -7.91
CA LEU A 138 12.11 -7.83 -7.12
C LEU A 138 12.73 -7.95 -5.71
N GLY A 139 11.91 -7.69 -4.69
CA GLY A 139 12.31 -7.81 -3.29
C GLY A 139 12.67 -9.24 -2.86
N GLN A 140 13.60 -9.35 -1.90
CA GLN A 140 14.16 -10.62 -1.42
C GLN A 140 13.12 -11.63 -0.93
N THR A 141 12.12 -11.19 -0.14
CA THR A 141 11.07 -12.10 0.35
C THR A 141 10.21 -12.62 -0.80
N THR A 142 9.81 -11.75 -1.73
CA THR A 142 9.05 -12.18 -2.92
C THR A 142 9.89 -13.16 -3.75
N SER A 143 11.18 -12.88 -4.00
CA SER A 143 12.07 -13.79 -4.74
C SER A 143 12.09 -15.20 -4.12
N GLN A 144 12.35 -15.30 -2.82
CA GLN A 144 12.43 -16.59 -2.12
C GLN A 144 11.11 -17.37 -2.18
N VAL A 145 9.97 -16.68 -2.13
CA VAL A 145 8.66 -17.33 -2.23
C VAL A 145 8.40 -17.83 -3.66
N LEU A 146 8.84 -17.09 -4.68
CA LEU A 146 8.64 -17.45 -6.09
C LEU A 146 9.61 -18.53 -6.59
N GLU A 147 10.72 -18.78 -5.89
CA GLU A 147 11.71 -19.82 -6.22
C GLU A 147 11.18 -21.26 -6.09
N PHE A 148 10.05 -21.48 -5.42
CA PHE A 148 9.46 -22.81 -5.32
C PHE A 148 8.75 -23.21 -6.63
N ASP A 149 9.17 -24.32 -7.26
CA ASP A 149 8.59 -24.86 -8.50
C ASP A 149 7.06 -25.00 -8.50
N LYS A 150 6.45 -25.14 -7.32
CA LYS A 150 5.00 -25.33 -7.13
C LYS A 150 4.32 -24.15 -6.45
N TYR A 151 5.01 -23.02 -6.32
CA TYR A 151 4.51 -21.83 -5.64
C TYR A 151 3.08 -21.48 -6.09
N ALA A 152 2.86 -21.34 -7.39
CA ALA A 152 1.57 -20.90 -7.93
C ALA A 152 0.39 -21.86 -7.62
N LEU A 153 0.65 -23.13 -7.28
CA LEU A 153 -0.39 -24.08 -6.90
C LEU A 153 -0.86 -23.89 -5.45
N ARG A 154 0.04 -23.45 -4.57
CA ARG A 154 -0.20 -23.32 -3.11
C ARG A 154 0.52 -22.09 -2.55
N PRO A 155 0.24 -20.87 -3.06
CA PRO A 155 1.06 -19.70 -2.78
C PRO A 155 1.08 -19.33 -1.29
N GLU A 156 -0.07 -19.41 -0.64
CA GLU A 156 -0.23 -19.14 0.80
C GLU A 156 0.67 -20.06 1.67
N ASP A 157 0.90 -21.30 1.22
CA ASP A 157 1.64 -22.31 1.98
C ASP A 157 3.15 -22.08 1.88
N PHE A 158 3.63 -21.80 0.68
CA PHE A 158 5.04 -21.48 0.45
C PHE A 158 5.42 -20.12 1.04
N ALA A 159 4.53 -19.13 0.96
CA ALA A 159 4.71 -17.85 1.63
C ALA A 159 4.84 -18.03 3.15
N TYR A 160 3.97 -18.86 3.75
CA TYR A 160 4.07 -19.20 5.17
C TYR A 160 5.37 -19.94 5.49
N GLN A 161 5.78 -20.89 4.65
CA GLN A 161 7.03 -21.63 4.84
C GLN A 161 8.26 -20.70 4.86
N VAL A 162 8.37 -19.77 3.91
CA VAL A 162 9.45 -18.77 3.90
C VAL A 162 9.41 -17.92 5.16
N TRP A 163 8.24 -17.38 5.52
CA TRP A 163 8.09 -16.58 6.72
C TRP A 163 8.46 -17.34 8.01
N HIS A 164 8.11 -18.62 8.09
CA HIS A 164 8.49 -19.50 9.19
C HIS A 164 10.00 -19.72 9.28
N ILE A 165 10.69 -19.96 8.15
CA ILE A 165 12.15 -20.12 8.10
C ILE A 165 12.86 -18.85 8.59
N HIS A 166 12.27 -17.68 8.37
CA HIS A 166 12.74 -16.39 8.89
C HIS A 166 12.24 -16.06 10.31
N ASN A 167 11.87 -17.08 11.10
CA ASN A 167 11.42 -16.96 12.49
C ASN A 167 10.27 -15.95 12.70
N PHE A 168 9.40 -15.81 11.69
CA PHE A 168 8.27 -14.89 11.72
C PHE A 168 8.68 -13.41 11.86
N GLN A 169 9.92 -13.06 11.52
CA GLN A 169 10.45 -11.69 11.66
C GLN A 169 10.40 -10.88 10.36
N SER A 170 10.24 -11.53 9.20
CA SER A 170 10.22 -10.84 7.90
C SER A 170 8.90 -10.10 7.67
N ALA A 171 8.93 -8.76 7.68
CA ALA A 171 7.79 -7.90 7.34
C ALA A 171 8.14 -6.75 6.37
N PRO A 172 8.60 -7.07 5.15
CA PRO A 172 8.81 -6.07 4.11
C PRO A 172 7.48 -5.61 3.49
N ASN A 173 7.53 -4.49 2.78
CA ASN A 173 6.39 -3.80 2.18
C ASN A 173 5.91 -4.40 0.84
N GLY A 174 6.51 -5.51 0.38
CA GLY A 174 6.32 -6.04 -0.98
C GLY A 174 4.88 -6.42 -1.34
N SER A 175 4.03 -6.74 -0.36
CA SER A 175 2.58 -6.87 -0.59
C SER A 175 1.85 -5.53 -0.54
N LEU A 176 2.18 -4.66 0.40
CA LEU A 176 1.52 -3.36 0.55
C LEU A 176 1.64 -2.51 -0.71
N MET A 177 2.84 -2.37 -1.25
CA MET A 177 3.15 -1.47 -2.36
C MET A 177 2.28 -1.70 -3.61
N ARG A 178 1.89 -2.96 -3.85
CA ARG A 178 1.10 -3.37 -5.02
C ARG A 178 -0.41 -3.38 -4.80
N THR A 179 -0.92 -3.22 -3.58
CA THR A 179 -2.36 -3.44 -3.28
C THR A 179 -3.27 -2.24 -3.52
N HIS A 180 -2.75 -1.05 -3.81
CA HIS A 180 -3.57 0.14 -4.04
C HIS A 180 -4.70 -0.03 -5.09
N PRO A 181 -4.56 -0.81 -6.20
CA PRO A 181 -5.67 -1.01 -7.14
C PRO A 181 -6.85 -1.74 -6.51
N LEU A 182 -6.64 -2.57 -5.49
CA LEU A 182 -7.71 -3.26 -4.78
C LEU A 182 -8.70 -2.27 -4.16
N GLY A 183 -8.26 -1.08 -3.73
CA GLY A 183 -9.17 -0.08 -3.17
C GLY A 183 -10.21 0.39 -4.18
N ILE A 184 -9.83 0.46 -5.46
CA ILE A 184 -10.71 0.81 -6.58
C ILE A 184 -11.59 -0.39 -6.97
N LEU A 185 -11.01 -1.60 -7.01
CA LEU A 185 -11.74 -2.81 -7.38
C LEU A 185 -12.74 -3.27 -6.29
N CYS A 186 -12.56 -2.83 -5.05
CA CYS A 186 -13.42 -3.11 -3.91
C CYS A 186 -14.51 -2.05 -3.66
N LEU A 187 -14.74 -1.11 -4.59
CA LEU A 187 -15.76 -0.06 -4.41
C LEU A 187 -17.18 -0.60 -4.16
N SER A 188 -17.52 -1.75 -4.76
CA SER A 188 -18.80 -2.44 -4.57
C SER A 188 -18.86 -3.37 -3.36
N HIS A 189 -17.73 -3.59 -2.68
CA HIS A 189 -17.62 -4.50 -1.55
C HIS A 189 -17.81 -3.74 -0.23
N THR A 190 -18.27 -4.44 0.80
CA THR A 190 -18.28 -3.93 2.18
C THR A 190 -16.85 -3.68 2.66
N LEU A 191 -16.71 -2.92 3.76
CA LEU A 191 -15.39 -2.69 4.36
C LEU A 191 -14.76 -4.00 4.87
N GLU A 192 -15.55 -4.91 5.44
CA GLU A 192 -15.07 -6.20 5.93
C GLU A 192 -14.60 -7.11 4.79
N GLU A 193 -15.35 -7.17 3.68
CA GLU A 193 -14.90 -7.89 2.48
C GLU A 193 -13.63 -7.26 1.89
N THR A 194 -13.52 -5.93 1.92
CA THR A 194 -12.31 -5.22 1.46
C THR A 194 -11.08 -5.64 2.28
N PHE A 195 -11.22 -5.79 3.60
CA PHE A 195 -10.13 -6.28 4.46
C PHE A 195 -9.78 -7.74 4.16
N GLU A 196 -10.77 -8.61 4.02
CA GLU A 196 -10.55 -10.03 3.69
C GLU A 196 -9.83 -10.18 2.34
N ILE A 197 -10.24 -9.42 1.33
CA ILE A 197 -9.57 -9.38 0.02
C ILE A 197 -8.12 -8.92 0.16
N ALA A 198 -7.88 -7.79 0.83
CA ALA A 198 -6.53 -7.27 1.01
C ALA A 198 -5.61 -8.24 1.77
N ALA A 199 -6.14 -8.91 2.80
CA ALA A 199 -5.42 -9.93 3.55
C ALA A 199 -5.03 -11.11 2.65
N ASN A 200 -5.96 -11.61 1.83
CA ASN A 200 -5.71 -12.72 0.91
C ASN A 200 -4.66 -12.37 -0.16
N PHE A 201 -4.67 -11.15 -0.69
CA PHE A 201 -3.65 -10.65 -1.63
C PHE A 201 -2.28 -10.39 -0.98
N SER A 202 -2.24 -10.11 0.33
CA SER A 202 -0.97 -10.09 1.07
C SER A 202 -0.43 -11.51 1.26
N ASN A 203 -1.31 -12.43 1.68
CA ASN A 203 -0.96 -13.76 2.16
C ASN A 203 -0.29 -14.66 1.11
N ILE A 204 -0.46 -14.35 -0.19
CA ILE A 204 0.22 -15.09 -1.27
C ILE A 204 1.74 -14.90 -1.27
N THR A 205 2.30 -13.85 -0.65
CA THR A 205 3.76 -13.70 -0.53
C THR A 205 4.23 -13.19 0.84
N HIS A 206 3.39 -12.46 1.57
CA HIS A 206 3.70 -11.84 2.86
C HIS A 206 2.58 -12.17 3.87
N PRO A 207 2.66 -13.33 4.54
CA PRO A 207 1.68 -13.79 5.52
C PRO A 207 1.88 -13.16 6.91
N ASP A 208 2.90 -12.32 7.08
CA ASP A 208 3.17 -11.63 8.34
C ASP A 208 1.98 -10.73 8.75
N PRO A 209 1.49 -10.79 10.00
CA PRO A 209 0.42 -9.95 10.50
C PRO A 209 0.61 -8.45 10.22
N ARG A 210 1.86 -7.96 10.27
CA ARG A 210 2.20 -6.55 10.00
C ARG A 210 1.97 -6.20 8.53
N CYS A 211 2.32 -7.10 7.62
CA CYS A 211 2.06 -6.94 6.19
C CYS A 211 0.56 -6.99 5.88
N ILE A 212 -0.14 -7.95 6.48
CA ILE A 212 -1.58 -8.17 6.28
C ILE A 212 -2.38 -6.96 6.74
N VAL A 213 -2.18 -6.50 7.99
CA VAL A 213 -2.92 -5.33 8.50
C VAL A 213 -2.61 -4.08 7.68
N SER A 214 -1.36 -3.94 7.20
CA SER A 214 -0.98 -2.80 6.37
C SER A 214 -1.68 -2.81 5.03
N CYS A 215 -1.80 -3.97 4.37
CA CYS A 215 -2.57 -4.11 3.13
C CYS A 215 -4.07 -3.80 3.36
N CYS A 216 -4.63 -4.25 4.48
CA CYS A 216 -6.02 -3.96 4.87
C CYS A 216 -6.24 -2.44 5.03
N ILE A 217 -5.35 -1.77 5.76
CA ILE A 217 -5.41 -0.31 5.98
C ILE A 217 -5.25 0.42 4.65
N GLY A 218 -4.19 0.15 3.89
CA GLY A 218 -3.90 0.83 2.63
C GLY A 218 -5.04 0.69 1.62
N THR A 219 -5.55 -0.53 1.44
CA THR A 219 -6.66 -0.82 0.52
C THR A 219 -7.94 -0.09 0.95
N ALA A 220 -8.28 -0.12 2.24
CA ALA A 220 -9.48 0.55 2.75
C ALA A 220 -9.38 2.07 2.69
N LEU A 221 -8.19 2.65 2.96
CA LEU A 221 -7.95 4.08 2.81
C LEU A 221 -8.11 4.51 1.34
N VAL A 222 -7.53 3.77 0.39
CA VAL A 222 -7.72 4.07 -1.05
C VAL A 222 -9.21 3.99 -1.42
N ARG A 223 -9.91 2.92 -1.01
CA ARG A 223 -11.35 2.77 -1.25
C ARG A 223 -12.13 3.97 -0.71
N ALA A 224 -11.85 4.38 0.52
CA ALA A 224 -12.52 5.50 1.18
C ALA A 224 -12.15 6.86 0.56
N LEU A 225 -10.92 7.04 0.08
CA LEU A 225 -10.52 8.26 -0.63
C LEU A 225 -11.24 8.39 -1.96
N VAL A 226 -11.30 7.31 -2.75
CA VAL A 226 -11.98 7.30 -4.05
C VAL A 226 -13.47 7.64 -3.87
N THR A 227 -14.14 7.04 -2.89
CA THR A 227 -15.55 7.34 -2.58
C THR A 227 -15.78 8.68 -1.87
N GLY A 228 -14.72 9.38 -1.45
CA GLY A 228 -14.82 10.65 -0.72
C GLY A 228 -15.28 10.53 0.73
N LEU A 229 -15.10 9.35 1.34
CA LEU A 229 -15.44 9.08 2.75
C LEU A 229 -14.37 9.54 3.74
N ILE A 230 -13.13 9.79 3.29
CA ILE A 230 -12.11 10.45 4.10
C ILE A 230 -12.25 11.95 3.94
N VAL A 231 -12.77 12.63 4.97
CA VAL A 231 -12.88 14.09 4.97
C VAL A 231 -11.90 14.74 5.94
N ASP A 232 -11.47 14.02 6.98
CA ASP A 232 -10.47 14.53 7.92
C ASP A 232 -9.61 13.40 8.54
N VAL A 233 -8.67 13.80 9.39
CA VAL A 233 -7.71 12.91 10.05
C VAL A 233 -8.39 11.84 10.93
N ARG A 234 -9.58 12.09 11.46
CA ARG A 234 -10.33 11.15 12.31
C ARG A 234 -10.82 9.96 11.49
N ASP A 235 -11.15 10.14 10.21
CA ASP A 235 -11.59 9.04 9.34
C ASP A 235 -10.43 8.10 9.00
N ILE A 236 -9.22 8.66 8.83
CA ILE A 236 -7.99 7.87 8.68
C ILE A 236 -7.77 7.03 9.95
N ASN A 237 -7.84 7.66 11.12
CA ASN A 237 -7.65 6.98 12.40
C ASN A 237 -8.69 5.88 12.63
N ARG A 238 -9.96 6.14 12.28
CA ARG A 238 -11.04 5.16 12.37
C ARG A 238 -10.75 3.94 11.48
N THR A 239 -10.33 4.17 10.23
CA THR A 239 -9.98 3.10 9.28
C THR A 239 -8.85 2.22 9.82
N VAL A 240 -7.80 2.84 10.37
CA VAL A 240 -6.68 2.12 10.99
C VAL A 240 -7.14 1.23 12.14
N VAL A 241 -8.00 1.75 13.02
CA VAL A 241 -8.54 0.99 14.16
C VAL A 241 -9.46 -0.15 13.70
N GLN A 242 -10.34 0.10 12.73
CA GLN A 242 -11.23 -0.93 12.21
C GLN A 242 -10.46 -2.08 11.57
N ALA A 243 -9.46 -1.77 10.74
CA ALA A 243 -8.60 -2.77 10.11
C ALA A 243 -7.78 -3.57 11.14
N SER A 244 -7.27 -2.92 12.19
CA SER A 244 -6.46 -3.60 13.21
C SER A 244 -7.28 -4.54 14.10
N VAL A 245 -8.49 -4.12 14.48
CA VAL A 245 -9.45 -4.98 15.20
C VAL A 245 -9.89 -6.16 14.32
N TRP A 246 -10.20 -5.90 13.06
CA TRP A 246 -10.54 -6.95 12.11
C TRP A 246 -9.38 -7.95 11.94
N CYS A 247 -8.15 -7.47 11.73
CA CYS A 247 -6.98 -8.30 11.56
C CYS A 247 -6.71 -9.17 12.79
N ALA A 248 -6.87 -8.64 14.01
CA ALA A 248 -6.74 -9.42 15.23
C ALA A 248 -7.77 -10.57 15.32
N ARG A 249 -8.99 -10.37 14.83
CA ARG A 249 -10.01 -11.44 14.72
C ARG A 249 -9.66 -12.44 13.62
N TRP A 250 -9.21 -11.95 12.47
CA TRP A 250 -8.78 -12.77 11.35
C TRP A 250 -7.63 -13.71 11.75
N LEU A 251 -6.62 -13.23 12.48
CA LEU A 251 -5.52 -14.05 12.98
C LEU A 251 -5.99 -15.17 13.91
N LYS A 252 -6.97 -14.90 14.79
CA LYS A 252 -7.58 -15.94 15.63
C LYS A 252 -8.27 -17.01 14.78
N LYS A 253 -8.98 -16.60 13.72
CA LYS A 253 -9.60 -17.53 12.76
C LYS A 253 -8.54 -18.37 12.03
N GLN A 254 -7.42 -17.78 11.62
CA GLN A 254 -6.33 -18.52 10.97
C GLN A 254 -5.74 -19.61 11.87
N ARG A 255 -5.57 -19.34 13.18
CA ARG A 255 -5.09 -20.34 14.15
C ARG A 255 -6.06 -21.52 14.32
N VAL A 256 -7.36 -21.28 14.17
CA VAL A 256 -8.37 -22.35 14.23
C VAL A 256 -8.38 -23.17 12.94
N LEU A 257 -8.26 -22.51 11.78
CA LEU A 257 -8.26 -23.17 10.47
C LEU A 257 -6.97 -23.95 10.20
N PHE A 258 -5.84 -23.47 10.72
CA PHE A 258 -4.52 -24.03 10.50
C PHE A 258 -3.83 -24.27 11.85
N PRO A 259 -4.23 -25.30 12.61
CA PRO A 259 -3.70 -25.55 13.96
C PRO A 259 -2.19 -25.85 13.98
N ASP A 260 -1.63 -26.30 12.87
CA ASP A 260 -0.19 -26.56 12.72
C ASP A 260 0.62 -25.29 12.37
N ARG A 261 -0.04 -24.14 12.17
CA ARG A 261 0.59 -22.85 11.89
C ARG A 261 0.64 -21.96 13.12
N VAL A 262 1.74 -21.24 13.25
CA VAL A 262 1.93 -20.19 14.24
C VAL A 262 1.65 -18.85 13.59
N TYR A 263 0.65 -18.16 14.10
CA TYR A 263 0.38 -16.77 13.78
C TYR A 263 0.52 -15.96 15.07
N PRO A 264 1.57 -15.12 15.24
CA PRO A 264 1.70 -14.25 16.40
C PRO A 264 0.50 -13.30 16.54
N ASP A 265 0.28 -12.78 17.75
CA ASP A 265 -0.68 -11.69 17.93
C ASP A 265 -0.19 -10.43 17.22
N LEU A 266 -1.13 -9.62 16.78
CA LEU A 266 -0.82 -8.32 16.19
C LEU A 266 -0.33 -7.37 17.29
N ASP A 267 0.89 -6.89 17.17
CA ASP A 267 1.41 -5.82 18.03
C ASP A 267 0.73 -4.49 17.68
N MET A 268 -0.31 -4.16 18.44
CA MET A 268 -1.10 -2.95 18.25
C MET A 268 -0.33 -1.69 18.63
N ASP A 269 0.57 -1.79 19.61
CA ASP A 269 1.34 -0.63 20.08
C ASP A 269 2.36 -0.23 19.02
N GLU A 270 3.06 -1.20 18.42
CA GLU A 270 3.96 -0.95 17.29
C GLU A 270 3.21 -0.38 16.08
N LEU A 271 2.07 -0.99 15.71
CA LEU A 271 1.24 -0.49 14.61
C LEU A 271 0.87 0.98 14.85
N PHE A 272 0.33 1.30 16.03
CA PHE A 272 -0.11 2.64 16.33
C PHE A 272 1.04 3.64 16.46
N ALA A 273 2.23 3.21 16.90
CA ALA A 273 3.41 4.07 16.90
C ALA A 273 3.76 4.56 15.47
N HIS A 274 3.54 3.74 14.45
CA HIS A 274 3.82 4.11 13.06
C HIS A 274 2.66 4.80 12.35
N THR A 275 1.41 4.57 12.75
CA THR A 275 0.23 5.16 12.09
C THR A 275 -0.29 6.42 12.77
N ARG A 276 0.01 6.68 14.04
CA ARG A 276 -0.48 7.86 14.79
C ARG A 276 0.40 9.10 14.67
N ASN A 277 1.47 9.07 13.87
CA ASN A 277 2.39 10.20 13.70
C ASN A 277 1.63 11.52 13.58
N LYS A 278 1.76 12.37 14.59
CA LYS A 278 1.10 13.67 14.62
C LYS A 278 1.71 14.49 13.49
N VAL A 279 0.88 14.89 12.54
CA VAL A 279 1.22 16.05 11.73
C VAL A 279 0.97 17.26 12.62
N TYR A 280 2.01 18.05 12.79
CA TYR A 280 1.93 19.31 13.52
C TYR A 280 1.71 20.41 12.48
N PRO A 281 0.94 21.47 12.81
CA PRO A 281 0.77 22.60 11.91
C PRO A 281 2.13 23.10 11.38
N ALA A 282 2.17 23.55 10.12
CA ALA A 282 3.40 23.94 9.44
C ALA A 282 4.24 24.98 10.22
N GLU A 283 3.60 25.81 11.04
CA GLU A 283 4.23 26.79 11.95
C GLU A 283 5.19 26.18 12.98
N PHE A 284 5.04 24.89 13.32
CA PHE A 284 5.94 24.19 14.24
C PHE A 284 7.23 23.71 13.56
N ASN A 285 7.33 23.76 12.23
CA ASN A 285 8.49 23.33 11.43
C ASN A 285 9.04 21.93 11.84
N LEU A 286 8.14 21.01 12.21
CA LEU A 286 8.49 19.65 12.58
C LEU A 286 8.42 18.76 11.34
N ASP A 287 9.45 17.92 11.14
CA ASP A 287 9.47 16.89 10.10
C ASP A 287 8.41 15.81 10.42
N PRO A 288 7.28 15.75 9.69
CA PRO A 288 6.19 14.81 9.97
C PRO A 288 6.60 13.34 9.72
N LEU A 289 7.68 13.11 8.95
CA LEU A 289 8.25 11.79 8.68
C LEU A 289 9.42 11.46 9.62
N GLY A 290 9.92 12.44 10.38
CA GLY A 290 11.06 12.28 11.30
C GLY A 290 10.92 11.10 12.26
N PRO A 291 9.77 10.93 12.96
CA PRO A 291 9.55 9.81 13.87
C PRO A 291 9.65 8.43 13.21
N LEU A 292 9.40 8.31 11.91
CA LEU A 292 9.46 7.03 11.18
C LEU A 292 10.89 6.56 10.91
N ARG A 293 11.87 7.47 10.94
CA ARG A 293 13.29 7.18 10.65
C ARG A 293 13.43 6.33 9.39
N LEU A 294 12.96 6.84 8.25
CA LEU A 294 12.82 6.06 7.00
C LEU A 294 14.16 5.49 6.47
N ASP A 295 15.28 6.09 6.85
CA ASP A 295 16.65 5.69 6.54
C ASP A 295 17.34 4.89 7.65
N GLU A 296 16.57 4.33 8.61
CA GLU A 296 17.14 3.45 9.63
C GLU A 296 17.74 2.18 9.00
N ASP A 297 18.98 1.90 9.38
CA ASP A 297 19.74 0.76 8.88
C ASP A 297 19.01 -0.57 9.12
N GLY A 298 19.05 -1.44 8.12
CA GLY A 298 18.35 -2.73 8.13
C GLY A 298 16.82 -2.66 8.15
N LYS A 299 16.21 -1.47 8.05
CA LYS A 299 14.74 -1.27 8.02
C LYS A 299 14.22 -0.71 6.70
N VAL A 300 15.05 -0.66 5.66
CA VAL A 300 14.62 -0.32 4.31
C VAL A 300 13.56 -1.33 3.85
N GLY A 301 12.44 -0.82 3.35
CA GLY A 301 11.30 -1.64 2.96
C GLY A 301 10.46 -2.18 4.13
N TYR A 302 10.70 -1.78 5.39
CA TYR A 302 9.83 -2.20 6.50
C TYR A 302 8.39 -1.71 6.31
N VAL A 303 7.43 -2.62 6.44
CA VAL A 303 6.04 -2.34 6.01
C VAL A 303 5.37 -1.22 6.79
N TYR A 304 5.56 -1.12 8.11
CA TYR A 304 4.96 -0.06 8.91
C TYR A 304 5.55 1.31 8.65
N LYS A 305 6.82 1.40 8.24
CA LYS A 305 7.40 2.67 7.79
C LYS A 305 6.79 3.13 6.48
N THR A 306 6.60 2.19 5.55
CA THR A 306 5.93 2.46 4.27
C THR A 306 4.48 2.92 4.50
N LEU A 307 3.72 2.17 5.30
CA LEU A 307 2.34 2.53 5.68
C LEU A 307 2.28 3.89 6.39
N GLY A 308 3.15 4.09 7.38
CA GLY A 308 3.20 5.32 8.18
C GLY A 308 3.55 6.54 7.33
N ALA A 309 4.46 6.40 6.36
CA ALA A 309 4.81 7.46 5.42
C ALA A 309 3.63 7.83 4.53
N GLY A 310 2.91 6.83 4.00
CA GLY A 310 1.69 7.05 3.22
C GLY A 310 0.59 7.76 4.02
N ILE A 311 0.37 7.36 5.28
CA ILE A 311 -0.59 8.01 6.17
C ILE A 311 -0.16 9.45 6.50
N ALA A 312 1.13 9.69 6.74
CA ALA A 312 1.64 11.04 7.00
C ALA A 312 1.46 11.95 5.78
N ALA A 313 1.77 11.46 4.58
CA ALA A 313 1.53 12.19 3.33
C ALA A 313 0.05 12.51 3.12
N LEU A 314 -0.84 11.55 3.41
CA LEU A 314 -2.29 11.78 3.31
C LEU A 314 -2.79 12.84 4.29
N ARG A 315 -2.29 12.84 5.54
CA ARG A 315 -2.63 13.88 6.53
C ARG A 315 -2.19 15.26 6.08
N LEU A 316 -0.96 15.39 5.57
CA LEU A 316 -0.45 16.65 5.02
C LEU A 316 -1.33 17.16 3.88
N ALA A 317 -1.72 16.27 2.95
CA ALA A 317 -2.60 16.63 1.85
C ALA A 317 -3.97 17.14 2.31
N LEU A 318 -4.54 16.57 3.38
CA LEU A 318 -5.80 17.04 3.96
C LEU A 318 -5.66 18.41 4.65
N GLU A 319 -4.55 18.66 5.37
CA GLU A 319 -4.29 19.96 5.99
C GLU A 319 -4.09 21.07 4.94
N GLU A 320 -3.36 20.79 3.87
CA GLU A 320 -3.22 21.70 2.74
C GLU A 320 -4.58 21.94 2.05
N SER A 321 -5.45 20.93 1.98
CA SER A 321 -6.80 21.03 1.42
C SER A 321 -7.79 21.79 2.32
N ASP A 322 -7.55 21.87 3.64
CA ASP A 322 -8.35 22.75 4.51
C ASP A 322 -7.96 24.23 4.30
N GLY A 323 -6.70 24.50 3.93
CA GLY A 323 -6.23 25.81 3.47
C GLY A 323 -6.65 26.13 2.02
N ILE A 324 -6.64 25.12 1.16
CA ILE A 324 -7.21 25.12 -0.20
C ILE A 324 -8.61 24.51 -0.09
N ARG A 325 -9.53 25.17 0.65
CA ARG A 325 -10.96 24.89 0.51
C ARG A 325 -11.22 24.65 -0.96
N ILE A 326 -11.83 23.52 -1.28
CA ILE A 326 -12.35 23.13 -2.60
C ILE A 326 -13.22 24.29 -3.14
N TYR A 327 -12.54 25.30 -3.65
CA TYR A 327 -13.03 26.38 -4.46
C TYR A 327 -12.61 25.94 -5.84
N THR A 328 -13.52 25.28 -6.53
CA THR A 328 -13.97 25.42 -7.93
C THR A 328 -14.70 24.09 -8.21
N LEU A 329 -16.03 24.00 -8.29
CA LEU A 329 -16.87 24.53 -9.36
C LEU A 329 -18.35 24.54 -8.89
N LEU A 330 -18.78 25.64 -8.26
CA LEU A 330 -20.16 26.14 -8.37
C LEU A 330 -20.06 27.66 -8.57
N LYS A 331 -19.55 28.03 -9.75
CA LYS A 331 -19.83 29.32 -10.37
C LYS A 331 -20.23 29.06 -11.83
N THR A 332 -21.52 28.80 -11.98
CA THR A 332 -22.36 29.36 -13.04
C THR A 332 -23.69 29.69 -12.39
#